data_AF-A0A958W4L4-F1
#
_entry.id   AF-A0A958W4L4-F1
#
_cell.length_a   1.000
_cell.length_b   1.000
_cell.length_c   1.000
_cell.angle_alpha   90.00
_cell.angle_beta   90.00
_cell.angle_gamma   90.00
#
_symmetry.space_group_name_H-M   'P 1'
#
loop_
_entity.id
_entity.type
_entity.pdbx_description
1 polymer ?
#
loop_
_entity_poly.entity_id
_entity_poly.type
_entity_poly.pdbx_seq_one_letter_code
_entity_poly.pdbx_strand_id
1 'polypeptide(L)' 'MKVNLLKYLLLFFFATALASCQMVKPYQRVYLNDYEMRPGYPGARGFEQYVFTIREGSAGGGGAKTSGGCGCN' A
#
# COMPACT_ATOMS: atom_id res chain seq x y z
N MET A 1 13.62 24.12 30.22
CA MET A 1 12.81 24.80 29.17
C MET A 1 12.89 24.16 27.79
N LYS A 2 14.05 23.67 27.31
CA LYS A 2 14.20 23.04 25.97
C LYS A 2 13.32 21.79 25.74
N VAL A 3 13.11 20.95 26.76
CA VAL A 3 12.29 19.72 26.66
C VAL A 3 10.80 19.98 26.43
N ASN A 4 10.26 21.08 26.96
CA ASN A 4 8.86 21.44 26.72
C ASN A 4 8.69 22.02 25.31
N LEU A 5 9.68 22.79 24.82
CA LEU A 5 9.69 23.28 23.44
C LEU A 5 9.77 22.13 22.41
N LEU A 6 10.57 21.10 22.69
CA LEU A 6 10.66 19.91 21.84
C LEU A 6 9.34 19.12 21.80
N LYS A 7 8.63 19.02 22.94
CA LYS A 7 7.28 18.42 22.99
C LYS A 7 6.29 19.18 22.10
N TYR A 8 6.27 20.51 22.15
CA TYR A 8 5.38 21.30 21.30
C TYR A 8 5.71 21.18 19.81
N LEU A 9 7.00 21.12 19.45
CA LEU A 9 7.43 20.89 18.07
C LEU A 9 6.99 19.52 17.54
N LEU A 10 7.14 18.46 18.34
CA LEU A 10 6.67 17.12 17.97
C LEU A 10 5.15 17.08 17.79
N LEU A 11 4.40 17.75 18.67
CA LEU A 11 2.94 17.80 18.62
C LEU A 11 2.47 18.55 17.36
N PHE A 12 3.14 19.65 17.01
CA PHE A 12 2.88 20.40 15.78
C PHE A 12 3.17 19.57 14.51
N PHE A 13 4.30 18.85 14.49
CA PHE A 13 4.66 17.98 13.37
C PHE A 13 3.63 16.86 13.16
N PHE A 14 3.13 16.26 14.24
CA PHE A 14 2.12 15.22 14.14
C PHE A 14 0.79 15.77 13.61
N ALA A 15 0.39 16.97 14.06
CA ALA A 15 -0.84 17.61 13.61
C ALA A 15 -0.84 17.91 12.10
N THR A 16 0.27 18.35 11.53
CA THR A 16 0.37 18.64 10.09
C THR A 16 0.42 17.37 9.24
N ALA A 17 1.01 16.29 9.76
CA ALA A 17 1.03 14.99 9.06
C ALA A 17 -0.38 14.43 8.84
N LEU A 18 -1.26 14.54 9.85
CA LEU A 18 -2.65 14.07 9.75
C LEU A 18 -3.52 14.92 8.80
N ALA A 19 -3.18 16.19 8.60
CA ALA A 19 -3.91 17.10 7.71
C ALA A 19 -3.73 16.80 6.22
N SER A 20 -2.82 15.89 5.84
CA SER A 20 -2.53 15.53 4.44
C SER A 20 -3.52 14.52 3.83
N CYS A 21 -4.41 13.94 4.63
CA CYS A 21 -5.39 12.98 4.14
C CYS A 21 -6.53 13.71 3.41
N GLN A 22 -6.58 13.58 2.08
CA GLN A 22 -7.58 14.24 1.23
C GLN A 22 -8.50 13.20 0.57
N MET A 23 -9.80 13.50 0.49
CA MET A 23 -10.75 12.68 -0.24
C MET A 23 -10.49 12.75 -1.75
N VAL A 24 -10.42 11.59 -2.41
CA VAL A 24 -10.28 11.47 -3.87
C VAL A 24 -11.58 11.88 -4.57
N LYS A 25 -11.44 12.75 -5.56
CA LYS A 25 -12.57 13.28 -6.34
C LYS A 25 -13.26 12.14 -7.11
N PRO A 26 -14.61 12.12 -7.23
CA PRO A 26 -15.33 10.99 -7.82
C PRO A 26 -14.82 10.55 -9.21
N TYR A 27 -14.48 11.50 -10.08
CA TYR A 27 -13.97 11.21 -11.42
C TYR A 27 -12.56 10.61 -11.45
N GLN A 28 -11.75 10.80 -10.41
CA GLN A 28 -10.42 10.19 -10.31
C GLN A 28 -10.50 8.73 -9.86
N ARG A 29 -11.63 8.31 -9.31
CA ARG A 29 -11.82 6.93 -8.80
C ARG A 29 -11.82 5.89 -9.92
N VAL A 30 -12.05 6.28 -11.18
CA VAL A 30 -11.95 5.38 -12.34
C VAL A 30 -10.54 4.84 -12.52
N TYR A 31 -9.52 5.65 -12.24
CA TYR A 31 -8.11 5.24 -12.33
C TYR A 31 -7.63 4.50 -11.09
N LEU A 32 -8.25 4.78 -9.93
CA LEU A 32 -7.90 4.12 -8.66
C LEU A 32 -8.54 2.74 -8.51
N ASN A 33 -9.74 2.54 -9.07
CA ASN A 33 -10.45 1.27 -9.09
C ASN A 33 -10.20 0.56 -10.43
N ASP A 34 -8.93 0.50 -10.84
CA ASP A 34 -8.54 -0.30 -11.98
C ASP A 34 -8.82 -1.78 -11.67
N TYR A 35 -9.39 -2.48 -12.65
CA TYR A 35 -9.60 -3.92 -12.57
C TYR A 35 -8.29 -4.68 -12.33
N GLU A 36 -7.18 -4.18 -12.89
CA GLU A 36 -5.86 -4.80 -12.74
C GLU A 36 -5.26 -4.63 -11.34
N MET A 37 -5.67 -3.60 -10.60
CA MET A 37 -5.19 -3.31 -9.25
C MET A 37 -6.01 -4.00 -8.16
N ARG A 38 -7.01 -4.81 -8.52
CA ARG A 38 -7.81 -5.55 -7.55
C ARG A 38 -6.97 -6.65 -6.89
N PRO A 39 -7.09 -6.83 -5.56
CA PRO A 39 -6.38 -7.89 -4.88
C PRO A 39 -6.87 -9.27 -5.36
N GLY A 40 -5.93 -10.12 -5.76
CA GLY A 40 -6.21 -11.46 -6.28
C GLY A 40 -5.89 -11.58 -7.77
N TYR A 41 -5.35 -12.73 -8.19
CA TYR A 41 -5.03 -13.01 -9.59
C TYR A 41 -6.18 -13.76 -10.28
N PRO A 42 -6.96 -13.14 -11.19
CA PRO A 42 -7.96 -13.85 -11.97
C PRO A 42 -7.32 -14.65 -13.11
N GLY A 43 -7.71 -15.91 -13.27
CA GLY A 43 -7.40 -16.74 -14.44
C GLY A 43 -5.92 -17.00 -14.68
N ALA A 44 -5.46 -16.78 -15.92
CA ALA A 44 -4.10 -17.10 -16.38
C ALA A 44 -3.00 -16.25 -15.70
N ARG A 45 -3.32 -15.06 -15.18
CA ARG A 45 -2.35 -14.17 -14.51
C ARG A 45 -1.75 -14.75 -13.24
N GLY A 46 -2.45 -15.68 -12.57
CA GLY A 46 -1.90 -16.37 -11.40
C GLY A 46 -0.64 -17.18 -11.73
N PHE A 47 -0.57 -17.76 -12.93
CA PHE A 47 0.60 -18.51 -13.40
C PHE A 47 1.76 -17.57 -13.76
N GLU A 48 1.49 -16.46 -14.45
CA GLU A 48 2.51 -15.45 -14.77
C GLU A 48 3.13 -14.88 -13.48
N GLN A 49 2.29 -14.53 -12.50
CA GLN A 49 2.77 -14.05 -11.21
C GLN A 49 3.59 -15.11 -10.45
N TYR A 50 3.25 -16.38 -10.58
CA TYR A 50 4.04 -17.46 -10.00
C TYR A 50 5.47 -17.47 -10.56
N VAL A 51 5.64 -17.24 -11.87
CA VAL A 51 6.97 -17.14 -12.48
C VAL A 51 7.76 -15.98 -11.90
N PHE A 52 7.16 -14.79 -11.78
CA PHE A 52 7.82 -13.62 -11.17
C PHE A 52 8.13 -13.85 -9.68
N THR A 53 7.21 -14.43 -8.92
CA THR A 53 7.40 -14.69 -7.49
C THR A 53 8.57 -15.64 -7.24
N ILE A 54 8.67 -16.73 -8.00
CA ILE A 54 9.75 -17.71 -7.85
C ILE A 54 11.11 -17.18 -8.33
N ARG A 55 11.14 -16.24 -9.28
CA ARG A 55 12.38 -15.71 -9.87
C ARG A 55 12.88 -14.42 -9.23
N GLU A 56 11.98 -13.55 -8.79
CA GLU A 56 12.28 -12.19 -8.31
C GLU A 56 12.03 -12.04 -6.80
N GLY A 57 11.40 -13.02 -6.14
CA GLY A 57 11.09 -12.95 -4.70
C GLY A 57 10.12 -11.82 -4.33
N SER A 58 9.47 -11.19 -5.31
CA SER A 58 8.57 -10.06 -5.16
C SER A 58 7.13 -10.51 -4.85
N ALA A 59 6.92 -11.18 -3.71
CA ALA A 59 5.56 -11.48 -3.26
C ALA A 59 5.00 -10.31 -2.45
N GLY A 60 4.31 -9.39 -3.13
CA GLY A 60 3.52 -8.30 -2.54
C GLY A 60 2.04 -8.41 -2.93
N GLY A 61 1.16 -8.31 -1.93
CA GLY A 61 -0.30 -8.11 -2.01
C GLY A 61 -1.03 -8.66 -3.25
N GLY A 62 -1.52 -9.90 -3.20
CA GLY A 62 -2.39 -10.38 -4.28
C GLY A 62 -2.84 -11.83 -4.31
N GLY A 63 -2.82 -12.62 -3.22
CA GLY A 63 -3.42 -13.96 -3.29
C GLY A 63 -3.08 -14.89 -2.14
N ALA A 64 -4.06 -15.71 -1.74
CA ALA A 64 -3.85 -16.77 -0.78
C ALA A 64 -2.99 -17.88 -1.41
N LYS A 65 -1.75 -18.00 -0.94
CA LYS A 65 -0.73 -19.01 -1.30
C LYS A 65 0.08 -18.72 -2.58
N THR A 66 1.17 -17.98 -2.40
CA THR A 66 2.39 -18.18 -3.20
C THR A 66 3.59 -17.84 -2.33
N SER A 67 4.38 -18.86 -2.04
CA SER A 67 5.54 -18.86 -1.15
C SER A 67 6.55 -17.77 -1.53
N GLY A 68 6.92 -16.90 -0.58
CA GLY A 68 8.15 -16.10 -0.68
C GLY A 68 8.10 -14.62 -0.32
N GLY A 69 7.05 -14.11 0.33
CA GLY A 69 7.00 -12.70 0.75
C GLY A 69 6.39 -12.52 2.13
N CYS A 70 6.84 -11.47 2.84
CA CYS A 70 6.21 -11.02 4.08
C CYS A 70 4.83 -10.48 3.70
N GLY A 71 3.84 -11.38 3.62
CA GLY A 71 2.47 -11.11 3.21
C GLY A 71 1.74 -10.21 4.19
N CYS A 72 2.16 -8.95 4.26
CA CYS A 72 1.47 -7.91 5.00
C CYS A 72 0.20 -7.55 4.23
N ASN A 73 -0.93 -7.86 4.87
CA ASN A 73 -2.25 -7.33 4.57
C ASN A 73 -2.46 -6.08 5.45
#